data_AF-A0AA42YZ83-F1
#
_entry.id   AF-A0AA42YZ83-F1
#
_cell.length_a   1.000
_cell.length_b   1.000
_cell.length_c   1.000
_cell.angle_alpha   90.00
_cell.angle_beta   90.00
_cell.angle_gamma   90.00
#
_symmetry.space_group_name_H-M   'P 1'
#
loop_
_entity.id
_entity.type
_entity.pdbx_description
1 polymer ?
#
loop_
_entity_poly.entity_id
_entity_poly.type
_entity_poly.pdbx_seq_one_letter_code
_entity_poly.pdbx_strand_id
1 'polypeptide(L)' 'MAVCRSCEDEVDELVSVKTEGRRINVCEDCAERLLEEAEIAEMSESAMQDMMGYKGRR' A
#
# COMPACT_ATOMS: atom_id res chain seq x y z
N MET A 1 -13.33 6.82 18.22
CA MET A 1 -12.55 5.59 18.01
C MET A 1 -12.68 5.21 16.56
N ALA A 2 -11.56 4.92 15.92
CA ALA A 2 -11.48 4.52 14.53
C ALA A 2 -11.07 3.04 14.48
N VAL A 3 -11.65 2.29 13.54
CA VAL A 3 -11.41 0.85 13.46
C VAL A 3 -10.26 0.59 12.49
N CYS A 4 -9.24 -0.12 12.93
CA CYS A 4 -8.15 -0.57 12.07
C CYS A 4 -8.68 -1.51 10.99
N ARG A 5 -8.38 -1.22 9.71
CA ARG A 5 -8.83 -2.06 8.58
C ARG A 5 -8.15 -3.45 8.53
N SER A 6 -7.06 -3.63 9.28
CA SER A 6 -6.23 -4.84 9.24
C SER A 6 -6.56 -5.82 10.37
N CYS A 7 -6.62 -5.33 11.62
CA CYS A 7 -6.91 -6.15 12.80
C CYS A 7 -8.32 -5.94 13.37
N GLU A 8 -9.09 -4.99 12.84
CA GLU A 8 -10.45 -4.65 13.29
C GLU A 8 -10.54 -4.12 14.73
N ASP A 9 -9.41 -3.73 15.32
CA ASP A 9 -9.37 -3.10 16.65
C ASP A 9 -9.78 -1.63 16.61
N GLU A 10 -10.44 -1.19 17.68
CA GLU A 10 -10.76 0.21 17.94
C GLU A 10 -9.53 0.92 18.53
N VAL A 11 -9.01 1.89 17.78
CA VAL A 11 -7.88 2.72 18.16
C VAL A 11 -8.24 4.20 18.09
N ASP A 12 -7.48 5.03 18.79
CA ASP A 12 -7.68 6.47 18.78
C ASP A 12 -7.08 7.12 17.52
N GLU A 13 -5.99 6.56 17.00
CA GLU A 13 -5.24 7.09 15.87
C GLU A 13 -5.03 6.04 14.77
N LEU A 14 -5.18 6.47 13.52
CA LEU A 14 -4.93 5.66 12.33
C LEU A 14 -3.93 6.37 11.43
N VAL A 15 -3.06 5.60 10.80
CA VAL A 15 -2.09 6.07 9.83
C VAL A 15 -2.41 5.51 8.44
N SER A 16 -2.17 6.32 7.41
CA SER A 16 -2.47 5.97 6.01
C SER A 16 -1.25 5.38 5.31
N VAL A 17 -1.25 4.07 5.09
CA VAL A 17 -0.20 3.36 4.33
C VAL A 17 -0.65 3.03 2.91
N LYS A 18 0.30 2.97 1.96
CA LYS A 18 0.04 2.54 0.58
C LYS A 18 0.41 1.06 0.45
N THR A 19 -0.54 0.22 0.06
CA THR A 19 -0.35 -1.21 -0.18
C THR A 19 -1.18 -1.62 -1.40
N GLU A 20 -0.68 -2.53 -2.24
CA GLU A 20 -1.38 -3.01 -3.44
C GLU A 20 -1.90 -1.88 -4.36
N GLY A 21 -1.10 -0.82 -4.55
CA GLY A 21 -1.48 0.33 -5.38
C GLY A 21 -2.57 1.23 -4.80
N ARG A 22 -3.11 0.95 -3.60
CA ARG A 22 -4.14 1.76 -2.92
C ARG A 22 -3.69 2.20 -1.53
N ARG A 23 -4.30 3.28 -1.02
CA ARG A 23 -4.04 3.75 0.36
C ARG A 23 -5.10 3.20 1.30
N ILE A 24 -4.68 2.63 2.44
CA ILE A 24 -5.57 2.15 3.51
C ILE A 24 -5.16 2.76 4.85
N ASN A 25 -6.14 2.90 5.77
CA ASN A 25 -5.93 3.41 7.12
C ASN A 25 -5.89 2.24 8.11
N VAL A 26 -4.81 2.17 8.89
CA VAL A 26 -4.55 1.10 9.86
C VAL A 26 -3.90 1.70 11.11
N CYS A 27 -3.86 0.96 12.22
CA CYS A 27 -3.10 1.36 13.41
C CYS A 27 -1.59 1.35 13.15
N GLU A 28 -0.80 1.98 14.01
CA GLU A 28 0.67 2.06 13.88
C GLU A 28 1.31 0.67 13.74
N ASP A 29 0.90 -0.29 14.56
CA ASP A 29 1.39 -1.67 14.53
C ASP A 29 1.18 -2.37 13.17
N CYS A 30 -0.02 -2.19 12.58
CA CYS A 30 -0.32 -2.76 11.27
C CYS A 30 0.34 -1.99 10.14
N ALA A 31 0.62 -0.71 10.34
CA ALA A 31 1.26 0.14 9.36
C ALA A 31 2.69 -0.29 9.09
N GLU A 32 3.47 -0.56 10.14
CA GLU A 32 4.86 -1.01 10.02
C GLU A 32 4.96 -2.29 9.19
N ARG A 33 4.10 -3.27 9.49
CA ARG A 33 4.03 -4.54 8.76
C ARG A 33 3.69 -4.35 7.28
N LEU A 34 2.68 -3.53 7.00
CA LEU A 34 2.23 -3.26 5.62
C LEU A 34 3.23 -2.43 4.82
N LEU A 35 4.01 -1.56 5.48
CA LEU A 35 5.06 -0.78 4.83
C LEU A 35 6.23 -1.68 4.41
N GLU A 36 6.63 -2.65 5.24
CA GLU A 36 7.62 -3.65 4.88
C GLU A 36 7.18 -4.48 3.66
N GLU A 37 5.91 -4.85 3.59
CA GLU A 37 5.34 -5.57 2.44
C GLU A 37 5.23 -4.69 1.18
N ALA A 38 4.94 -3.39 1.35
CA ALA A 38 4.80 -2.44 0.25
C ALA A 38 6.13 -2.10 -0.45
N GLU A 39 7.25 -2.09 0.28
CA GLU A 39 8.59 -1.88 -0.29
C GLU A 39 8.92 -2.95 -1.35
N ILE A 40 8.45 -4.18 -1.14
CA ILE A 40 8.63 -5.31 -2.06
C ILE A 40 7.75 -5.14 -3.32
N ALA A 41 6.53 -4.60 -3.15
CA ALA A 41 5.58 -4.42 -4.25
C ALA A 41 5.98 -3.27 -5.20
N GLU A 42 6.56 -2.19 -4.69
CA GLU A 42 6.97 -1.04 -5.51
C GLU A 42 8.08 -1.41 -6.51
N MET A 43 8.97 -2.34 -6.14
CA MET A 43 9.95 -2.92 -7.07
C MET A 43 9.31 -3.69 -8.25
N SER A 44 8.08 -4.19 -8.09
CA SER A 44 7.40 -5.03 -9.08
C SER A 44 6.58 -4.22 -10.10
N GLU A 45 6.00 -3.08 -9.70
CA GLU A 45 5.22 -2.22 -10.61
C GLU A 45 6.10 -1.39 -11.56
N SER A 46 7.28 -0.99 -11.09
CA SER A 46 8.34 -0.36 -11.89
C SER A 46 8.74 -1.24 -13.09
N ALA A 47 8.92 -2.55 -12.86
CA ALA A 47 9.34 -3.49 -13.90
C ALA A 47 8.30 -3.73 -15.00
N MET A 48 7.01 -3.47 -14.75
CA MET A 48 5.95 -3.67 -15.74
C MET A 48 5.63 -2.41 -16.56
N GLN A 49 5.88 -1.21 -16.03
CA GLN A 49 5.59 0.05 -16.75
C GLN A 49 6.52 0.28 -17.95
N ASP A 50 7.76 -0.22 -17.90
CA ASP A 50 8.70 -0.13 -19.02
C ASP A 50 8.35 -1.04 -20.21
N MET A 51 7.53 -2.07 -20.01
CA MET A 51 7.13 -3.00 -21.08
C MET A 51 5.90 -2.53 -21.89
N MET A 52 5.13 -1.55 -21.38
CA MET A 52 3.98 -0.95 -22.10
C MET A 52 4.30 0.41 -22.75
N GLY A 53 5.55 0.88 -22.71
CA GLY A 53 5.96 2.16 -23.30
C GLY A 53 6.21 2.17 -24.81
N TYR A 54 6.34 1.01 -25.47
CA TYR A 54 6.84 0.96 -26.86
C TYR A 54 5.80 0.68 -27.96
N LYS A 55 4.52 0.45 -27.63
CA LYS A 55 3.54 0.04 -28.65
C LYS A 55 2.18 0.74 -28.50
N GLY A 56 2.14 2.03 -28.79
CA GLY A 56 0.86 2.74 -28.80
C GLY A 56 0.85 4.24 -29.12
N ARG A 57 1.94 4.83 -29.65
CA ARG A 57 1.85 6.16 -30.28
C ARG A 57 1.63 5.98 -31.78
N ARG A 58 0.36 5.91 -32.19
CA ARG A 58 -0.24 6.49 -33.41
C ARG A 58 -1.66 5.99 -33.57
#